data_AF-A0A9P1ZY71-F1
#
_entry.id   AF-A0A9P1ZY71-F1
#
_cell.length_a   1.000
_cell.length_b   1.000
_cell.length_c   1.000
_cell.angle_alpha   90.00
_cell.angle_beta   90.00
_cell.angle_gamma   90.00
#
_symmetry.space_group_name_H-M   'P 1'
#
loop_
_entity.id
_entity.type
_entity.pdbx_description
1 polymer ?
#
loop_
_entity_poly.entity_id
_entity_poly.type
_entity_poly.pdbx_seq_one_letter_code
_entity_poly.pdbx_strand_id
1 'polypeptide(L)'
;DLSCANLRGADLSCANLRGANLSCANLRAANLSYADLNWINWRDVVSLTVIAVQINTTRKNNQITYIKELEIWTTGCFQGTLEELKDSIEQTHASNDFLKRRYYRAINYILTEADFEEDL
;
A
#
# COMPACT_ATOMS: atom_id res chain seq x y z
N ASP A 1 -0.20 -14.34 11.84
CA ASP A 1 0.65 -13.35 12.53
C ASP A 1 2.08 -13.60 12.10
N LEU A 2 2.79 -12.56 11.63
CA LEU A 2 4.16 -12.63 11.11
C LEU A 2 5.02 -11.50 11.71
N SER A 3 4.61 -10.89 12.83
CA SER A 3 5.38 -9.82 13.45
C SER A 3 6.76 -10.29 13.87
N CYS A 4 7.78 -9.45 13.66
CA CYS A 4 9.19 -9.73 13.95
C CYS A 4 9.77 -10.95 13.21
N ALA A 5 9.07 -11.51 12.22
CA ALA A 5 9.55 -12.66 11.48
C ALA A 5 10.76 -12.28 10.61
N ASN A 6 11.77 -13.15 10.59
CA ASN A 6 12.85 -13.06 9.62
C ASN A 6 12.42 -13.78 8.33
N LEU A 7 11.92 -13.01 7.36
CA LEU A 7 11.46 -13.48 6.06
C LEU A 7 12.46 -13.15 4.95
N ARG A 8 13.74 -12.93 5.32
CA ARG A 8 14.80 -12.59 4.36
C ARG A 8 14.93 -13.70 3.31
N GLY A 9 14.80 -13.34 2.04
CA GLY A 9 14.90 -14.29 0.92
C GLY A 9 13.74 -15.28 0.83
N ALA A 10 12.67 -15.11 1.61
CA ALA A 10 11.51 -16.00 1.54
C ALA A 10 10.79 -15.84 0.20
N ASP A 11 10.31 -16.94 -0.35
CA ASP A 11 9.35 -16.92 -1.45
C ASP A 11 7.94 -16.79 -0.88
N LEU A 12 7.35 -15.60 -1.01
CA LEU A 12 5.98 -15.28 -0.64
C LEU A 12 5.14 -14.96 -1.88
N SER A 13 5.59 -15.40 -3.07
CA SER A 13 4.84 -15.20 -4.29
C SER A 13 3.46 -15.86 -4.21
N CYS A 14 2.43 -15.16 -4.70
CA CYS A 14 1.03 -15.59 -4.65
C CYS A 14 0.49 -15.85 -3.22
N ALA A 15 1.22 -15.48 -2.16
CA ALA A 15 0.77 -15.72 -0.80
C ALA A 15 -0.45 -14.87 -0.46
N ASN A 16 -1.41 -15.46 0.26
CA ASN A 16 -2.49 -14.69 0.88
C ASN A 16 -1.98 -14.08 2.18
N LEU A 17 -1.56 -12.81 2.14
CA LEU A 17 -1.11 -12.04 3.31
C LEU A 17 -2.17 -11.03 3.77
N ARG A 18 -3.42 -11.20 3.33
CA ARG A 18 -4.51 -10.30 3.66
C ARG A 18 -4.69 -10.18 5.18
N GLY A 19 -4.61 -8.96 5.69
CA GLY A 19 -4.73 -8.69 7.12
C GLY A 19 -3.57 -9.23 7.98
N ALA A 20 -2.48 -9.68 7.36
CA ALA A 20 -1.34 -10.17 8.10
C ALA A 20 -0.68 -9.03 8.90
N ASN A 21 -0.22 -9.38 10.10
CA ASN A 21 0.64 -8.50 10.88
C ASN A 21 2.09 -8.74 10.46
N LEU A 22 2.70 -7.81 9.72
CA LEU A 22 4.10 -7.84 9.30
C LEU A 22 4.96 -6.85 10.10
N SER A 23 4.47 -6.38 11.25
CA SER A 23 5.18 -5.36 12.00
C SER A 23 6.58 -5.83 12.39
N CYS A 24 7.60 -5.01 12.17
CA CYS A 24 9.02 -5.35 12.43
C CYS A 24 9.55 -6.56 11.62
N ALA A 25 8.83 -7.06 10.62
CA ALA A 25 9.30 -8.20 9.82
C ALA A 25 10.45 -7.78 8.89
N ASN A 26 11.41 -8.68 8.69
CA ASN A 26 12.50 -8.48 7.74
C ASN A 26 12.18 -9.12 6.39
N LEU A 27 11.86 -8.30 5.39
CA LEU A 27 11.51 -8.74 4.03
C LEU A 27 12.64 -8.55 3.03
N ARG A 28 13.89 -8.37 3.50
CA ARG A 28 15.02 -8.15 2.59
C ARG A 28 15.13 -9.30 1.58
N ALA A 29 15.08 -8.96 0.30
CA ALA A 29 15.11 -9.91 -0.82
C ALA A 29 13.98 -10.96 -0.81
N ALA A 30 12.89 -10.74 -0.06
CA ALA A 30 11.71 -11.60 -0.16
C ALA A 30 11.00 -11.38 -1.50
N ASN A 31 10.46 -12.45 -2.08
CA ASN A 31 9.64 -12.38 -3.28
C ASN A 31 8.17 -12.17 -2.87
N LEU A 32 7.60 -11.01 -3.16
CA LEU A 32 6.18 -10.68 -2.88
C LEU A 32 5.32 -10.62 -4.14
N SER A 33 5.83 -11.08 -5.29
CA SER A 33 5.08 -11.03 -6.56
C SER A 33 3.71 -11.70 -6.42
N TYR A 34 2.66 -10.97 -6.79
CA TYR A 34 1.27 -11.43 -6.77
C TYR A 34 0.69 -11.79 -5.39
N ALA A 35 1.35 -11.45 -4.28
CA ALA A 35 0.78 -11.64 -2.94
C ALA A 35 -0.45 -10.73 -2.73
N ASP A 36 -1.45 -11.18 -1.96
CA ASP A 36 -2.53 -10.30 -1.48
C ASP A 36 -2.03 -9.49 -0.29
N LEU A 37 -1.79 -8.19 -0.51
CA LEU A 37 -1.20 -7.26 0.45
C LEU A 37 -2.24 -6.34 1.11
N ASN A 38 -3.53 -6.62 0.94
CA ASN A 38 -4.58 -5.80 1.54
C ASN A 38 -4.56 -5.87 3.07
N TRP A 39 -4.73 -4.72 3.72
CA TRP A 39 -4.92 -4.59 5.17
C TRP A 39 -3.75 -5.07 6.04
N ILE A 40 -2.55 -5.14 5.47
CA ILE A 40 -1.35 -5.49 6.23
C ILE A 40 -1.01 -4.40 7.26
N ASN A 41 -0.54 -4.83 8.44
CA ASN A 41 0.16 -3.94 9.34
C ASN A 41 1.64 -3.84 8.93
N TRP A 42 2.00 -2.71 8.32
CA TRP A 42 3.34 -2.43 7.79
C TRP A 42 4.30 -1.77 8.78
N ARG A 43 3.89 -1.58 10.04
CA ARG A 43 4.66 -0.82 11.03
C ARG A 43 6.09 -1.36 11.17
N ASP A 44 7.09 -0.51 10.98
CA ASP A 44 8.51 -0.84 11.14
C ASP A 44 8.98 -2.02 10.27
N VAL A 45 8.33 -2.29 9.13
CA VAL A 45 8.79 -3.32 8.19
C VAL A 45 10.16 -2.94 7.63
N VAL A 46 11.06 -3.92 7.52
CA VAL A 46 12.41 -3.67 6.99
C VAL A 46 12.46 -4.02 5.51
N SER A 47 13.17 -3.19 4.73
CA SER A 47 13.44 -3.34 3.29
C SER A 47 12.35 -2.88 2.32
N LEU A 48 11.23 -2.33 2.82
CA LEU A 48 10.20 -1.73 1.99
C LEU A 48 9.94 -0.30 2.43
N THR A 49 9.79 0.60 1.47
CA THR A 49 9.29 1.94 1.63
C THR A 49 7.78 1.88 1.48
N VAL A 50 7.08 1.99 2.61
CA VAL A 50 5.62 1.94 2.67
C VAL A 50 5.08 3.26 3.18
N ILE A 51 4.25 3.91 2.38
CA ILE A 51 3.59 5.16 2.75
C ILE A 51 2.09 4.92 2.77
N ALA A 52 1.51 5.02 3.97
CA ALA A 52 0.08 4.81 4.18
C ALA A 52 -0.57 6.11 4.68
N VAL A 53 -1.60 6.56 3.96
CA VAL A 53 -2.37 7.75 4.29
C VAL A 53 -3.80 7.37 4.59
N GLN A 54 -4.32 7.87 5.71
CA GLN A 54 -5.72 7.73 6.03
C GLN A 54 -6.57 8.69 5.20
N ILE A 55 -7.64 8.16 4.60
CA ILE A 55 -8.62 8.93 3.84
C ILE A 55 -10.03 8.66 4.38
N ASN A 56 -10.75 9.74 4.65
CA ASN A 56 -12.14 9.65 5.08
C ASN A 56 -13.01 9.33 3.87
N THR A 57 -13.53 8.10 3.83
CA THR A 57 -14.54 7.64 2.88
C THR A 57 -15.85 7.39 3.60
N THR A 58 -16.90 7.03 2.85
CA THR A 58 -18.20 6.62 3.40
C THR A 58 -18.10 5.39 4.32
N ARG A 59 -17.07 4.56 4.18
CA ARG A 59 -16.82 3.38 5.04
C ARG A 59 -16.08 3.69 6.34
N LYS A 60 -15.76 4.97 6.62
CA LYS A 60 -14.93 5.47 7.73
C LYS A 60 -13.54 4.81 7.78
N ASN A 61 -12.49 5.65 7.77
CA ASN A 61 -11.08 5.24 8.00
C ASN A 61 -10.48 4.28 6.96
N ASN A 62 -10.73 4.51 5.67
CA ASN A 62 -10.00 3.77 4.63
C ASN A 62 -8.54 4.25 4.59
N GLN A 63 -7.61 3.35 4.30
CA GLN A 63 -6.21 3.69 4.07
C GLN A 63 -5.91 3.55 2.58
N ILE A 64 -5.11 4.46 2.05
CA ILE A 64 -4.43 4.30 0.77
C ILE A 64 -2.96 4.08 1.08
N THR A 65 -2.39 3.00 0.59
CA THR A 65 -1.02 2.61 0.86
C THR A 65 -0.27 2.38 -0.44
N TYR A 66 0.95 2.89 -0.53
CA TYR A 66 1.87 2.62 -1.62
C TYR A 66 3.08 1.86 -1.09
N ILE A 67 3.44 0.78 -1.77
CA ILE A 67 4.64 -0.01 -1.52
C ILE A 67 5.60 0.24 -2.69
N LYS A 68 6.59 1.11 -2.49
CA LYS A 68 7.42 1.68 -3.56
C LYS A 68 8.15 0.61 -4.36
N GLU A 69 8.80 -0.33 -3.68
CA GLU A 69 9.64 -1.37 -4.30
C GLU A 69 8.83 -2.38 -5.11
N LEU A 70 7.50 -2.41 -4.92
CA LEU A 70 6.59 -3.26 -5.68
C LEU A 70 5.78 -2.48 -6.71
N GLU A 71 5.82 -1.15 -6.68
CA GLU A 71 4.95 -0.26 -7.45
C GLU A 71 3.45 -0.56 -7.25
N ILE A 72 3.09 -1.08 -6.07
CA ILE A 72 1.73 -1.52 -5.74
C ILE A 72 1.04 -0.50 -4.85
N TRP A 73 -0.22 -0.22 -5.21
CA TRP A 73 -1.16 0.54 -4.41
C TRP A 73 -2.21 -0.39 -3.80
N THR A 74 -2.58 -0.12 -2.55
CA THR A 74 -3.74 -0.77 -1.91
C THR A 74 -4.70 0.26 -1.33
N THR A 75 -6.00 0.03 -1.46
CA THR A 75 -7.03 0.79 -0.75
C THR A 75 -8.36 0.04 -0.69
N GLY A 76 -8.98 -0.08 0.49
CA GLY A 76 -10.16 -0.92 0.64
C GLY A 76 -9.85 -2.37 0.23
N CYS A 77 -10.50 -2.88 -0.82
CA CYS A 77 -10.19 -4.19 -1.40
C CYS A 77 -9.38 -4.11 -2.70
N PHE A 78 -9.05 -2.89 -3.15
CA PHE A 78 -8.26 -2.68 -4.35
C PHE A 78 -6.79 -2.96 -4.07
N GLN A 79 -6.14 -3.68 -4.98
CA GLN A 79 -4.70 -3.79 -5.11
C GLN A 79 -4.33 -3.72 -6.59
N GLY A 80 -3.36 -2.90 -6.96
CA GLY A 80 -2.93 -2.77 -8.34
C GLY A 80 -1.94 -1.65 -8.56
N THR A 81 -1.69 -1.34 -9.82
CA THR A 81 -0.85 -0.23 -10.27
C THR A 81 -1.52 1.13 -10.02
N LEU A 82 -0.76 2.21 -10.19
CA LEU A 82 -1.29 3.57 -10.10
C LEU A 82 -2.38 3.85 -11.15
N GLU A 83 -2.23 3.33 -12.37
CA GLU A 83 -3.19 3.51 -13.45
C GLU A 83 -4.52 2.83 -13.11
N GLU A 84 -4.47 1.55 -12.72
CA GLU A 84 -5.65 0.80 -12.28
C GLU A 84 -6.33 1.44 -11.07
N LEU A 85 -5.55 2.04 -10.15
CA LEU A 85 -6.10 2.76 -9.00
C LEU A 85 -6.90 3.98 -9.46
N LYS A 86 -6.35 4.79 -10.37
CA LYS A 86 -7.02 5.98 -10.90
C LYS A 86 -8.32 5.62 -11.61
N ASP A 87 -8.28 4.59 -12.46
CA ASP A 87 -9.48 4.07 -13.13
C ASP A 87 -10.54 3.58 -12.15
N SER A 88 -10.12 2.83 -11.12
CA SER A 88 -11.00 2.35 -10.05
C SER A 88 -11.66 3.51 -9.28
N ILE A 89 -10.91 4.58 -9.00
CA ILE A 89 -11.43 5.79 -8.36
C ILE A 89 -12.46 6.49 -9.24
N GLU A 90 -12.15 6.70 -10.53
CA GLU A 90 -13.07 7.36 -11.46
C GLU A 90 -14.37 6.56 -11.63
N GLN A 91 -14.29 5.23 -11.71
CA GLN A 91 -15.45 4.35 -11.84
C GLN A 91 -16.29 4.32 -10.54
N THR A 92 -15.65 4.07 -9.39
CA THR A 92 -16.34 3.89 -8.10
C THR A 92 -16.93 5.19 -7.56
N HIS A 93 -16.33 6.33 -7.93
CA HIS A 93 -16.70 7.65 -7.42
C HIS A 93 -17.07 8.63 -8.53
N ALA A 94 -17.61 8.12 -9.64
CA ALA A 94 -17.99 8.92 -10.82
C ALA A 94 -18.83 10.16 -10.48
N SER A 95 -19.75 10.05 -9.52
CA SER A 95 -20.64 11.14 -9.08
C SER A 95 -20.15 11.92 -7.84
N ASN A 96 -18.93 11.68 -7.36
CA ASN A 96 -18.43 12.26 -6.11
C ASN A 96 -17.05 12.92 -6.30
N ASP A 97 -17.05 14.10 -6.90
CA ASP A 97 -15.83 14.87 -7.20
C ASP A 97 -15.01 15.23 -5.95
N PHE A 98 -15.68 15.50 -4.82
CA PHE A 98 -14.99 15.79 -3.56
C PHE A 98 -14.11 14.60 -3.14
N LEU A 99 -14.66 13.40 -3.22
CA LEU A 99 -13.94 12.19 -2.84
C LEU A 99 -12.81 11.88 -3.82
N LYS A 100 -13.05 12.02 -5.13
CA LYS A 100 -11.99 11.89 -6.16
C LYS A 100 -10.83 12.82 -5.89
N ARG A 101 -11.09 14.13 -5.71
CA ARG A 101 -10.06 15.13 -5.35
C ARG A 101 -9.31 14.78 -4.07
N ARG A 102 -9.97 14.12 -3.10
CA ARG A 102 -9.31 13.66 -1.88
C ARG A 102 -8.34 12.50 -2.15
N TYR A 103 -8.74 11.52 -2.95
CA TYR A 103 -7.83 10.44 -3.37
C TYR A 103 -6.63 11.00 -4.14
N TYR A 104 -6.84 11.86 -5.12
CA TYR A 104 -5.73 12.45 -5.90
C TYR A 104 -4.77 13.27 -5.03
N ARG A 105 -5.26 14.01 -4.03
CA ARG A 105 -4.39 14.69 -3.07
C ARG A 105 -3.54 13.70 -2.26
N ALA A 106 -4.13 12.60 -1.81
CA ALA A 106 -3.39 11.57 -1.08
C ALA A 106 -2.35 10.88 -1.97
N ILE A 107 -2.72 10.55 -3.21
CA ILE A 107 -1.80 9.99 -4.22
C ILE A 107 -0.62 10.93 -4.46
N ASN A 108 -0.89 12.21 -4.71
CA ASN A 108 0.17 13.20 -4.97
C ASN A 108 1.12 13.35 -3.77
N TYR A 109 0.56 13.42 -2.56
CA TYR A 109 1.37 13.45 -1.33
C TYR A 109 2.25 12.20 -1.24
N ILE A 110 1.66 11.01 -1.38
CA ILE A 110 2.40 9.74 -1.30
C ILE A 110 3.53 9.68 -2.33
N LEU A 111 3.28 10.07 -3.58
CA LEU A 111 4.32 10.07 -4.61
C LEU A 111 5.43 11.07 -4.29
N THR A 112 5.07 12.26 -3.82
CA THR A 112 6.04 13.29 -3.42
C THR A 112 6.94 12.79 -2.28
N GLU A 113 6.36 12.14 -1.28
CA GLU A 113 7.11 11.54 -0.17
C GLU A 113 7.92 10.31 -0.61
N ALA A 114 7.41 9.51 -1.56
CA ALA A 114 8.11 8.34 -2.08
C ALA A 114 9.36 8.72 -2.89
N ASP A 115 9.30 9.83 -3.61
CA ASP A 115 10.39 10.35 -4.45
C ASP A 115 11.37 11.23 -3.66
N PHE A 116 11.09 11.51 -2.39
CA PHE A 116 11.99 12.26 -1.53
C PHE A 116 13.22 11.40 -1.20
N GLU A 117 14.32 11.64 -1.91
CA GLU A 117 15.64 11.15 -1.52
C GLU A 117 16.18 12.08 -0.42
N GLU A 118 16.40 11.55 0.78
CA GLU A 118 17.17 12.26 1.81
C GLU A 118 18.62 12.40 1.32
N ASP A 119 18.94 13.56 0.72
CA ASP A 119 20.32 14.07 0.62
C ASP A 119 20.80 14.47 2.04
N LEU A 120 20.98 13.51 2.95
CA LEU A 120 21.53 13.71 4.30
C LEU A 120 22.75 12.83 4.56
#